data_AF-P13412-F1
#
_entry.id   AF-P13412-F1
#
_cell.length_a   1.000
_cell.length_b   1.000
_cell.length_c   1.000
_cell.angle_alpha   90.00
_cell.angle_beta   90.00
_cell.angle_gamma   90.00
#
_symmetry.space_group_name_H-M   'P 1'
#
loop_
_entity.id
_entity.type
_entity.pdbx_description
1 polymer ?
#
loop_
_entity_poly.entity_id
_entity_poly.type
_entity_poly.pdbx_seq_one_letter_code
_entity_poly.pdbx_strand_id
1 'polypeptide(L)'
;MGDEEKRNRAITARRQHLKSVMLQIAATELEKEESRRESEKENYLSEHCPPLHIPGSMSEVQELCKQLHAKIDVAEEEKYDMEVKVQKSSKELEDMNQKLFDLRGKFKRPPLRRVRMSADAMLKALLGSKHKVCMDLRANLKQVKKEDTEKERDLRDVGDWRKNIEEKSGMEGRKKMFESES
;
A
#
# COMPACT_ATOMS: atom_id res chain seq x y z
N MET A 1 26.62 1.11 14.82
CA MET A 1 25.97 0.62 13.59
C MET A 1 25.14 -0.65 13.80
N GLY A 2 25.56 -1.62 14.63
CA GLY A 2 24.81 -2.87 14.83
C GLY A 2 23.42 -2.72 15.48
N ASP A 3 23.26 -1.81 16.42
CA ASP A 3 21.98 -1.66 17.17
C ASP A 3 20.84 -1.12 16.31
N GLU A 4 21.13 -0.16 15.42
CA GLU A 4 20.16 0.41 14.47
C GLU A 4 19.62 -0.66 13.52
N GLU A 5 20.52 -1.46 12.93
CA GLU A 5 20.12 -2.54 12.04
C GLU A 5 19.32 -3.62 12.77
N LYS A 6 19.71 -3.97 14.00
CA LYS A 6 18.98 -4.93 14.82
C LYS A 6 17.56 -4.43 15.13
N ARG A 7 17.42 -3.14 15.46
CA ARG A 7 16.11 -2.49 15.67
C ARG A 7 15.24 -2.51 14.41
N ASN A 8 15.81 -2.15 13.25
CA ASN A 8 15.08 -2.14 11.98
C ASN A 8 14.64 -3.55 11.53
N ARG A 9 15.48 -4.57 11.77
CA ARG A 9 15.11 -5.98 11.56
C ARG A 9 13.95 -6.40 12.47
N ALA A 10 14.01 -6.06 13.76
CA ALA A 10 12.94 -6.37 14.72
C ALA A 10 11.60 -5.71 14.35
N ILE A 11 11.62 -4.42 13.97
CA ILE A 11 10.42 -3.70 13.51
C ILE A 11 9.83 -4.35 12.26
N THR A 12 10.68 -4.75 11.31
CA THR A 12 10.24 -5.41 10.08
C THR A 12 9.66 -6.79 10.35
N ALA A 13 10.31 -7.60 11.19
CA ALA A 13 9.81 -8.91 11.60
C ALA A 13 8.44 -8.78 12.30
N ARG A 14 8.29 -7.82 13.22
CA ARG A 14 7.01 -7.53 13.88
C ARG A 14 5.92 -7.15 12.88
N ARG A 15 6.23 -6.27 11.92
CA ARG A 15 5.28 -5.88 10.87
C ARG A 15 4.82 -7.07 10.03
N GLN A 16 5.73 -7.97 9.66
CA GLN A 16 5.36 -9.15 8.87
C GLN A 16 4.55 -10.15 9.68
N HIS A 17 4.92 -10.39 10.94
CA HIS A 17 4.14 -11.22 11.85
C HIS A 17 2.70 -10.70 12.00
N LEU A 18 2.53 -9.40 12.23
CA LEU A 18 1.20 -8.78 12.31
C LEU A 18 0.38 -8.97 11.02
N LYS A 19 0.99 -8.78 9.85
CA LYS A 19 0.32 -9.04 8.56
C LYS A 19 -0.12 -10.50 8.43
N SER A 20 0.73 -11.44 8.83
CA SER A 20 0.40 -12.86 8.80
C SER A 20 -0.79 -13.18 9.70
N VAL A 21 -0.81 -12.64 10.92
CA VAL A 21 -1.92 -12.83 11.87
C VAL A 21 -3.21 -12.23 11.32
N MET A 22 -3.16 -11.02 10.74
CA MET A 22 -4.33 -10.40 10.11
C MET A 22 -4.89 -11.24 8.95
N LEU A 23 -4.03 -11.78 8.09
CA LEU A 23 -4.45 -12.65 6.99
C LEU A 23 -5.06 -13.96 7.50
N GLN A 24 -4.50 -14.53 8.57
CA GLN A 24 -5.03 -15.75 9.18
C GLN A 24 -6.42 -15.51 9.78
N ILE A 25 -6.62 -14.40 10.50
CA ILE A 25 -7.94 -14.01 11.02
C ILE A 25 -8.94 -13.83 9.88
N ALA A 26 -8.54 -13.12 8.81
CA ALA A 26 -9.40 -12.91 7.65
C ALA A 26 -9.81 -14.23 6.98
N ALA A 27 -8.88 -15.19 6.86
CA ALA A 27 -9.18 -16.52 6.32
C ALA A 27 -10.19 -17.28 7.19
N THR A 28 -10.01 -17.27 8.51
CA THR A 28 -10.96 -17.90 9.45
C THR A 28 -12.34 -17.24 9.41
N GLU A 29 -12.41 -15.91 9.31
CA GLU A 29 -13.70 -15.21 9.20
C GLU A 29 -14.40 -15.51 7.88
N LEU A 30 -13.66 -15.65 6.77
CA LEU A 30 -14.22 -16.06 5.48
C LEU A 30 -14.79 -17.47 5.52
N GLU A 31 -14.10 -18.43 6.14
CA GLU A 31 -14.58 -19.81 6.31
C GLU A 31 -15.85 -19.86 7.18
N LYS A 32 -15.87 -19.09 8.28
CA LYS A 32 -17.04 -18.96 9.15
C LYS A 32 -18.24 -18.34 8.42
N GLU A 33 -17.99 -17.31 7.62
CA GLU A 33 -18.99 -16.64 6.80
C GLU A 33 -19.54 -17.57 5.70
N GLU A 34 -18.72 -18.44 5.11
CA GLU A 34 -19.14 -19.46 4.16
C GLU A 34 -20.04 -20.52 4.83
N SER A 35 -19.61 -21.07 5.96
CA SER A 35 -20.42 -22.02 6.74
C SER A 35 -21.76 -21.43 7.19
N ARG A 36 -21.76 -20.15 7.60
CA ARG A 36 -23.01 -19.45 7.95
C ARG A 36 -23.93 -19.35 6.74
N ARG A 37 -23.41 -18.96 5.57
CA ARG A 37 -24.18 -18.86 4.32
C ARG A 37 -24.78 -20.20 3.89
N GLU A 38 -24.05 -21.30 4.06
CA GLU A 38 -24.55 -22.65 3.78
C GLU A 38 -25.70 -23.01 4.72
N SER A 39 -25.55 -22.77 6.03
CA SER A 39 -26.62 -23.02 7.00
C SER A 39 -27.86 -22.15 6.78
N GLU A 40 -27.67 -20.87 6.44
CA GLU A 40 -28.77 -19.95 6.08
C GLU A 40 -29.50 -20.44 4.84
N LYS A 41 -28.77 -20.93 3.83
CA LYS A 41 -29.34 -21.52 2.62
C LYS A 41 -30.13 -22.80 2.91
N GLU A 42 -29.60 -23.70 3.75
CA GLU A 42 -30.29 -24.93 4.15
C GLU A 42 -31.59 -24.61 4.89
N ASN A 43 -31.55 -23.71 5.86
CA ASN A 43 -32.73 -23.25 6.60
C ASN A 43 -33.78 -22.66 5.64
N TYR A 44 -33.36 -21.75 4.76
CA TYR A 44 -34.25 -21.14 3.76
C TYR A 44 -34.90 -22.19 2.85
N LEU A 45 -34.14 -23.17 2.35
CA LEU A 45 -34.69 -24.24 1.51
C LEU A 45 -35.65 -25.14 2.30
N SER A 46 -35.37 -25.42 3.57
CA SER A 46 -36.27 -26.23 4.41
C SER A 46 -37.63 -25.55 4.65
N GLU A 47 -37.63 -24.22 4.79
CA GLU A 47 -38.84 -23.41 5.00
C GLU A 47 -39.63 -23.21 3.70
N HIS A 48 -38.94 -22.94 2.58
CA HIS A 48 -39.58 -22.55 1.32
C HIS A 48 -39.76 -23.70 0.32
N CYS A 49 -39.04 -24.81 0.46
CA CYS A 49 -39.09 -25.96 -0.45
C CYS A 49 -39.32 -27.28 0.32
N PRO A 50 -40.48 -27.45 0.98
CA PRO A 50 -40.81 -28.68 1.68
C PRO A 50 -40.92 -29.87 0.70
N PRO A 51 -40.73 -31.12 1.17
CA PRO A 51 -40.91 -32.30 0.35
C PRO A 51 -42.28 -32.35 -0.32
N LEU A 52 -42.30 -32.65 -1.62
CA LEU A 52 -43.54 -32.71 -2.39
C LEU A 52 -44.41 -33.89 -1.93
N HIS A 53 -45.63 -33.60 -1.47
CA HIS A 53 -46.63 -34.61 -1.21
C HIS A 53 -47.53 -34.79 -2.44
N ILE A 54 -47.52 -35.98 -3.03
CA ILE A 54 -48.38 -36.31 -4.17
C ILE A 54 -49.73 -36.78 -3.62
N PRO A 55 -50.83 -36.06 -3.89
CA PRO A 55 -52.14 -36.45 -3.39
C PRO A 55 -52.67 -37.69 -4.13
N GLY A 56 -53.62 -38.39 -3.50
CA GLY A 56 -54.09 -39.70 -3.98
C GLY A 56 -55.10 -39.64 -5.13
N SER A 57 -55.87 -38.55 -5.24
CA SER A 57 -56.90 -38.44 -6.29
C SER A 57 -56.43 -37.62 -7.50
N MET A 58 -56.96 -37.94 -8.68
CA MET A 58 -56.66 -37.22 -9.92
C MET A 58 -57.02 -35.73 -9.84
N SER A 59 -58.12 -35.38 -9.18
CA SER A 59 -58.56 -33.99 -9.03
C SER A 59 -57.57 -33.17 -8.19
N GLU A 60 -57.08 -33.74 -7.09
CA GLU A 60 -56.08 -33.08 -6.24
C GLU A 60 -54.74 -32.94 -6.96
N VAL A 61 -54.33 -33.94 -7.75
CA VAL A 61 -53.11 -33.86 -8.57
C VAL A 61 -53.21 -32.74 -9.60
N GLN A 62 -54.35 -32.61 -10.29
CA GLN A 62 -54.58 -31.52 -11.26
C GLN A 62 -54.51 -30.14 -10.60
N GLU A 63 -55.09 -30.00 -9.41
CA GLU A 63 -55.05 -28.75 -8.65
C GLU A 63 -53.62 -28.43 -8.18
N LEU A 64 -52.89 -29.41 -7.66
CA LEU A 64 -51.48 -29.26 -7.30
C LEU A 64 -50.63 -28.83 -8.50
N CYS A 65 -50.82 -29.43 -9.68
CA CYS A 65 -50.14 -29.02 -10.90
C CYS A 65 -50.40 -27.56 -11.26
N LYS A 66 -51.66 -27.09 -11.18
CA LYS A 66 -52.01 -25.68 -11.43
C LYS A 66 -51.33 -24.74 -10.45
N GLN A 67 -51.33 -25.10 -9.16
CA GLN A 67 -50.69 -24.29 -8.11
C GLN A 67 -49.17 -24.23 -8.30
N LEU A 68 -48.53 -25.34 -8.67
CA LEU A 68 -47.09 -25.38 -8.96
C LEU A 68 -46.75 -24.53 -10.18
N HIS A 69 -47.53 -24.60 -11.26
CA HIS A 69 -47.34 -23.74 -12.43
C HIS A 69 -47.45 -22.26 -12.09
N ALA A 70 -48.49 -21.85 -11.35
CA ALA A 70 -48.63 -20.45 -10.93
C ALA A 70 -47.46 -19.99 -10.05
N LYS A 71 -46.93 -20.85 -9.18
CA LYS A 71 -45.73 -20.54 -8.37
C LYS A 71 -44.46 -20.42 -9.22
N ILE A 72 -44.31 -21.26 -10.25
CA ILE A 72 -43.19 -21.18 -11.19
C ILE A 72 -43.22 -19.84 -11.93
N ASP A 73 -44.38 -19.43 -12.45
CA ASP A 73 -44.52 -18.18 -13.19
C ASP A 73 -44.06 -16.97 -12.34
N VAL A 74 -44.52 -16.90 -11.09
CA VAL A 74 -44.11 -15.84 -10.14
C VAL A 74 -42.61 -15.91 -9.83
N ALA A 75 -42.08 -17.10 -9.54
CA ALA A 75 -40.66 -17.27 -9.23
C ALA A 75 -39.76 -16.93 -10.42
N GLU A 76 -40.21 -17.19 -11.65
CA GLU A 76 -39.49 -16.84 -12.86
C GLU A 76 -39.48 -15.33 -13.12
N GLU A 77 -40.59 -14.64 -12.88
CA GLU A 77 -40.67 -13.18 -12.94
C GLU A 77 -39.72 -12.54 -11.91
N GLU A 78 -39.78 -12.95 -10.65
CA GLU A 78 -38.88 -12.46 -9.59
C GLU A 78 -37.41 -12.73 -9.91
N LYS A 79 -37.10 -13.93 -10.43
CA LYS A 79 -35.74 -14.28 -10.89
C LYS A 79 -35.28 -13.34 -12.00
N TYR A 80 -36.13 -13.08 -12.99
CA TYR A 80 -35.80 -12.20 -14.12
C TYR A 80 -35.48 -10.78 -13.63
N ASP A 81 -36.32 -10.22 -12.75
CA ASP A 81 -36.10 -8.89 -12.16
C ASP A 81 -34.79 -8.80 -11.38
N MET A 82 -34.49 -9.82 -10.57
CA MET A 82 -33.22 -9.92 -9.85
C MET A 82 -32.03 -10.01 -10.81
N GLU A 83 -32.13 -10.81 -11.87
CA GLU A 83 -31.07 -10.96 -12.86
C GLU A 83 -30.78 -9.63 -13.57
N VAL A 84 -31.81 -8.91 -14.02
CA VAL A 84 -31.67 -7.59 -14.65
C VAL A 84 -30.98 -6.60 -13.71
N LYS A 85 -31.35 -6.59 -12.42
CA LYS A 85 -30.72 -5.74 -11.41
C LYS A 85 -29.23 -6.07 -11.20
N VAL A 86 -28.89 -7.36 -11.16
CA VAL A 86 -27.50 -7.83 -11.05
C VAL A 86 -26.70 -7.45 -12.29
N GLN A 87 -27.25 -7.63 -13.49
CA GLN A 87 -26.61 -7.24 -14.74
C GLN A 87 -26.32 -5.73 -14.79
N LYS A 88 -27.30 -4.89 -14.44
CA LYS A 88 -27.11 -3.44 -14.36
C LYS A 88 -26.01 -3.06 -13.37
N SER A 89 -26.05 -3.62 -12.16
CA SER A 89 -25.04 -3.36 -11.13
C SER A 89 -23.65 -3.82 -11.57
N SER A 90 -23.56 -4.96 -12.26
CA SER A 90 -22.30 -5.49 -12.79
C SER A 90 -21.72 -4.56 -13.87
N LYS A 91 -22.58 -3.99 -14.72
CA LYS A 91 -22.16 -3.02 -15.73
C LYS A 91 -21.65 -1.72 -15.11
N GLU A 92 -22.33 -1.21 -14.09
CA GLU A 92 -21.89 -0.03 -13.34
C GLU A 92 -20.54 -0.26 -12.66
N LEU A 93 -20.32 -1.44 -12.06
CA LEU A 93 -19.03 -1.82 -11.46
C LEU A 93 -17.91 -1.91 -12.49
N GLU A 94 -18.18 -2.48 -13.66
CA GLU A 94 -17.22 -2.54 -14.77
C GLU A 94 -16.81 -1.13 -15.21
N ASP A 95 -17.78 -0.25 -15.44
CA ASP A 95 -17.55 1.13 -15.87
C ASP A 95 -16.77 1.92 -14.79
N MET A 96 -17.06 1.69 -13.51
CA MET A 96 -16.29 2.26 -12.40
C MET A 96 -14.87 1.72 -12.33
N ASN A 97 -14.68 0.42 -12.53
CA ASN A 97 -13.36 -0.21 -12.54
C ASN A 97 -12.51 0.32 -13.70
N GLN A 98 -13.13 0.56 -14.87
CA GLN A 98 -12.46 1.20 -16.00
C GLN A 98 -12.05 2.64 -15.66
N LYS A 99 -12.92 3.44 -15.04
CA LYS A 99 -12.56 4.79 -14.56
C LYS A 99 -11.40 4.75 -13.56
N LEU A 100 -11.39 3.79 -12.63
CA LEU A 100 -10.28 3.61 -11.69
C LEU A 100 -8.97 3.25 -12.39
N PHE A 101 -9.03 2.44 -13.45
CA PHE A 101 -7.87 2.12 -14.28
C PHE A 101 -7.34 3.37 -15.00
N ASP A 102 -8.22 4.17 -15.61
CA ASP A 102 -7.84 5.40 -16.30
C ASP A 102 -7.23 6.43 -15.34
N LEU A 103 -7.78 6.56 -14.12
CA LEU A 103 -7.26 7.44 -13.06
C LEU A 103 -5.89 7.00 -12.52
N ARG A 104 -5.64 5.69 -12.36
CA ARG A 104 -4.32 5.16 -11.98
C ARG A 104 -3.27 5.44 -13.06
N GLY A 105 -3.72 5.71 -14.29
CA GLY A 105 -2.90 5.92 -15.46
C GLY A 105 -2.34 4.61 -16.00
N LYS A 106 -2.27 4.50 -17.33
CA LYS A 106 -1.66 3.37 -18.05
C LYS A 106 -0.14 3.21 -17.83
N PHE A 107 0.46 4.00 -16.94
CA PHE A 107 1.89 3.98 -16.69
C PHE A 107 2.23 2.89 -15.67
N LYS A 108 2.64 1.71 -16.15
CA LYS A 108 3.33 0.74 -15.29
C LYS A 108 4.58 1.42 -14.76
N ARG A 109 4.66 1.67 -13.45
CA ARG A 109 5.91 2.15 -12.83
C ARG A 109 7.01 1.13 -13.11
N PRO A 110 8.04 1.46 -13.90
CA PRO A 110 9.15 0.54 -14.10
C PRO A 110 9.82 0.28 -12.75
N PRO A 111 10.37 -0.92 -12.52
CA PRO A 111 11.14 -1.19 -11.31
C PRO A 111 12.32 -0.22 -11.25
N LEU A 112 12.25 0.75 -10.33
CA LEU A 112 13.31 1.73 -10.14
C LEU A 112 14.52 1.02 -9.54
N ARG A 113 15.56 0.80 -10.35
CA ARG A 113 16.87 0.45 -9.81
C ARG A 113 17.37 1.64 -9.00
N ARG A 114 17.98 1.39 -7.84
CA ARG A 114 18.70 2.45 -7.09
C ARG A 114 19.87 2.93 -7.94
N VAL A 115 19.65 4.01 -8.69
CA VAL A 115 20.74 4.76 -9.28
C VAL A 115 21.32 5.60 -8.15
N ARG A 116 22.50 5.25 -7.65
CA ARG A 116 23.31 6.23 -6.93
C ARG A 116 23.70 7.27 -7.98
N MET A 117 23.12 8.47 -7.92
CA MET A 117 23.79 9.62 -8.53
C MET A 117 25.19 9.64 -7.95
N SER A 118 26.23 9.54 -8.78
CA SER A 118 27.58 9.82 -8.29
C SER A 118 27.58 11.26 -7.75
N ALA A 119 28.43 11.56 -6.79
CA ALA A 119 28.60 12.93 -6.31
C ALA A 119 28.78 13.90 -7.49
N ASP A 120 29.53 13.49 -8.52
CA ASP A 120 29.72 14.26 -9.76
C ASP A 120 28.42 14.48 -10.55
N ALA A 121 27.53 13.49 -10.61
CA ALA A 121 26.24 13.63 -11.29
C ALA A 121 25.30 14.59 -10.54
N MET A 122 25.30 14.53 -9.21
CA MET A 122 24.55 15.47 -8.37
C MET A 122 25.12 16.89 -8.49
N LEU A 123 26.45 17.04 -8.43
CA LEU A 123 27.14 18.32 -8.58
C LEU A 123 26.87 18.93 -9.96
N LYS A 124 26.94 18.14 -11.04
CA LYS A 124 26.65 18.62 -12.40
C LYS A 124 25.19 19.04 -12.58
N ALA A 125 24.25 18.39 -11.90
CA ALA A 125 22.84 18.75 -11.92
C ALA A 125 22.55 20.04 -11.13
N LEU A 126 23.16 20.20 -9.95
CA LEU A 126 22.99 21.40 -9.11
C LEU A 126 23.75 22.62 -9.63
N LEU A 127 24.95 22.43 -10.16
CA LEU A 127 25.89 23.51 -10.52
C LEU A 127 25.99 23.73 -12.03
N GLY A 128 25.26 22.96 -12.82
CA GLY A 128 25.24 23.05 -14.29
C GLY A 128 26.52 22.56 -14.96
N SER A 129 26.52 22.58 -16.30
CA SER A 129 27.63 22.08 -17.14
C SER A 129 28.96 22.82 -16.93
N LYS A 130 28.93 24.03 -16.35
CA LYS A 130 30.11 24.88 -16.17
C LYS A 130 30.98 24.46 -14.98
N HIS A 131 30.49 23.60 -14.09
CA HIS A 131 31.21 23.12 -12.92
C HIS A 131 31.61 21.64 -13.09
N LYS A 132 32.37 21.32 -14.15
CA LYS A 132 33.34 20.21 -14.08
C LYS A 132 34.48 20.70 -13.20
N VAL A 133 34.25 20.83 -11.90
CA VAL A 133 35.28 21.29 -11.00
C VAL A 133 36.25 20.13 -10.82
N CYS A 134 37.26 20.09 -11.67
CA CYS A 134 38.60 19.87 -11.16
C CYS A 134 38.73 20.89 -10.02
N MET A 135 38.41 20.45 -8.81
CA MET A 135 38.64 21.19 -7.57
C MET A 135 40.13 21.37 -7.50
N ASP A 136 40.62 22.40 -8.19
CA ASP A 136 41.94 22.95 -8.00
C ASP A 136 41.92 23.64 -6.64
N LEU A 137 41.77 22.82 -5.59
CA LEU A 137 41.81 23.17 -4.17
C LEU A 137 43.12 23.89 -3.83
N ARG A 138 44.09 23.84 -4.75
CA ARG A 138 45.37 24.52 -4.67
C ARG A 138 45.28 26.00 -5.01
N ALA A 139 44.35 26.44 -5.86
CA ALA A 139 44.30 27.84 -6.31
C ALA A 139 43.94 28.84 -5.18
N ASN A 140 43.22 28.39 -4.15
CA ASN A 140 42.90 29.21 -2.97
C ASN A 140 43.81 28.97 -1.76
N LEU A 141 44.79 28.06 -1.85
CA LEU A 141 45.77 27.87 -0.77
C LEU A 141 46.86 28.93 -0.92
N LYS A 142 46.82 29.96 -0.07
CA LYS A 142 47.93 30.93 0.07
C LYS A 142 49.23 30.14 0.27
N GLN A 143 50.21 30.36 -0.63
CA GLN A 143 51.58 29.92 -0.39
C GLN A 143 52.09 30.63 0.86
N VAL A 144 52.06 29.93 1.99
CA VAL A 144 52.62 30.43 3.24
C VAL A 144 54.13 30.42 3.07
N LYS A 145 54.71 31.61 2.86
CA LYS A 145 56.12 31.84 3.17
C LYS A 145 56.28 31.60 4.67
N LYS A 146 57.16 30.66 5.01
CA LYS A 146 57.50 30.27 6.37
C LYS A 146 58.17 31.45 7.06
N GLU A 147 57.41 32.21 7.83
CA GLU A 147 57.95 33.11 8.85
C GLU A 147 57.50 32.62 10.22
N ASP A 148 58.44 32.73 11.16
CA ASP A 148 58.60 31.86 12.31
C ASP A 148 57.53 31.98 13.41
N THR A 149 57.28 30.81 13.96
CA THR A 149 56.78 30.42 15.29
C THR A 149 56.61 31.53 16.34
N GLU A 150 55.35 31.90 16.63
CA GLU A 150 54.87 32.06 18.01
C GLU A 150 53.34 31.90 18.16
N LYS A 151 52.54 32.00 17.08
CA LYS A 151 51.06 31.98 17.16
C LYS A 151 50.38 30.61 16.97
N GLU A 152 51.12 29.50 17.10
CA GLU A 152 50.56 28.13 16.93
C GLU A 152 49.89 27.57 18.21
N ARG A 153 49.77 28.36 19.28
CA ARG A 153 49.16 27.88 20.54
C ARG A 153 47.64 28.14 20.61
N ASP A 154 47.14 29.22 20.00
CA ASP A 154 45.70 29.56 20.05
C ASP A 154 44.81 28.77 19.08
N LEU A 155 45.35 28.27 17.96
CA LEU A 155 44.54 27.49 17.00
C LEU A 155 44.22 26.06 17.43
N ARG A 156 44.89 25.54 18.48
CA ARG A 156 44.64 24.18 18.97
C ARG A 156 43.35 24.07 19.77
N ASP A 157 42.78 25.21 20.19
CA ASP A 157 41.57 25.26 20.99
C ASP A 157 40.28 25.42 20.16
N VAL A 158 40.40 25.38 18.82
CA VAL A 158 39.22 25.16 17.97
C VAL A 158 38.81 23.70 18.12
N GLY A 159 38.03 23.44 19.16
CA GLY A 159 37.54 22.12 19.55
C GLY A 159 37.03 21.28 18.38
N ASP A 160 37.28 19.98 18.51
CA ASP A 160 37.13 18.93 17.50
C ASP A 160 35.94 19.14 16.55
N TRP A 161 36.25 19.51 15.30
CA TRP A 161 35.32 19.76 14.21
C TRP A 161 34.33 18.60 13.95
N ARG A 162 34.65 17.38 14.42
CA ARG A 162 33.70 16.25 14.45
C ARG A 162 32.43 16.56 15.22
N LYS A 163 32.53 17.27 16.35
CA LYS A 163 31.38 17.60 17.21
C LYS A 163 30.38 18.51 16.48
N ASN A 164 30.89 19.41 15.64
CA ASN A 164 30.08 20.35 14.85
C ASN A 164 29.32 19.66 13.70
N ILE A 165 29.83 18.53 13.19
CA ILE A 165 29.13 17.70 12.17
C ILE A 165 28.02 16.86 12.80
N GLU A 166 28.25 16.31 14.00
CA GLU A 166 27.27 15.47 14.68
C GLU A 166 26.01 16.26 15.08
N GLU A 167 26.18 17.50 15.56
CA GLU A 167 25.07 18.37 15.94
C GLU A 167 24.14 18.72 14.75
N LYS A 168 24.69 18.83 13.53
CA LYS A 168 23.91 19.12 12.31
C LYS A 168 23.31 17.89 11.63
N SER A 169 23.84 16.70 11.90
CA SER A 169 23.37 15.44 11.29
C SER A 169 22.32 14.71 12.14
N GLY A 170 22.17 15.09 13.41
CA GLY A 170 21.07 14.66 14.27
C GLY A 170 19.71 15.22 13.89
N MET A 171 18.65 14.56 14.36
CA MET A 171 17.24 14.91 14.12
C MET A 171 16.91 16.35 14.57
N GLU A 172 17.63 16.85 15.58
CA GLU A 172 17.52 18.21 16.12
C GLU A 172 18.12 19.26 15.19
N GLY A 173 19.30 18.99 14.59
CA GLY A 173 19.90 19.83 13.54
C GLY A 173 19.06 19.89 12.27
N ARG A 174 18.40 18.77 11.91
CA ARG A 174 17.48 18.73 10.77
C ARG A 174 16.20 19.53 11.02
N LYS A 175 15.69 19.54 12.26
CA LYS A 175 14.50 20.31 12.63
C LYS A 175 14.76 21.83 12.57
N LYS A 176 15.91 22.32 13.04
CA LYS A 176 16.27 23.75 12.97
C LYS A 176 16.32 24.32 11.55
N MET A 177 16.73 23.52 10.56
CA MET A 177 16.70 23.97 9.15
C MET A 177 15.28 24.12 8.62
N PHE A 178 14.31 23.32 9.10
CA PHE A 178 12.90 23.46 8.68
C PHE A 178 12.18 24.63 9.36
N GLU A 179 12.54 24.99 10.60
CA GLU A 179 11.94 26.13 11.30
C GLU A 179 12.48 27.48 10.81
N SER A 180 13.66 27.51 10.18
CA SER A 180 14.26 28.75 9.65
C SER A 180 13.71 29.18 8.28
N GLU A 181 12.90 28.33 7.63
CA GLU A 181 12.26 28.59 6.33
C GLU A 181 10.74 28.81 6.44
N SER A 182 10.21 28.99 7.66
CA SER A 182 8.83 29.48 7.93
C SER A 182 8.86 30.92 8.43
#